data_AF-A0AAV2PQU4-F1
#
_entry.id   AF-A0AAV2PQU4-F1
#
_cell.length_a   1.000
_cell.length_b   1.000
_cell.length_c   1.000
_cell.angle_alpha   90.00
_cell.angle_beta   90.00
_cell.angle_gamma   90.00
#
_symmetry.space_group_name_H-M   'P 1'
#
loop_
_entity.id
_entity.type
_entity.pdbx_description
1 polymer ?
#
loop_
_entity_poly.entity_id
_entity_poly.type
_entity_poly.pdbx_seq_one_letter_code
_entity_poly.pdbx_strand_id
1 'polypeptide(L)'
;FFPELKLSKPRIDTCKTCDQYKIELADPTLPDDQRRIKVQERQFHQTKAQRGYDLPKEMKAQAGSDTWVICMDLQQALTLPKLTSGIAFYKRKLWSLNFGIHDYKTNRGYMYVWNEVTANR
;
A
#
# COMPACT_ATOMS: atom_id res chain seq x y z
N PHE A 1 2.19 -17.37 30.50
CA PHE A 1 3.02 -16.17 30.28
C PHE A 1 3.49 -16.19 28.83
N PHE A 2 2.86 -15.41 27.96
CA PHE A 2 3.35 -15.24 26.59
C PHE A 2 4.61 -14.38 26.66
N PRO A 3 5.79 -14.88 26.27
CA PRO A 3 7.00 -14.07 26.25
C PRO A 3 6.77 -12.91 25.28
N GLU A 4 7.26 -11.73 25.66
CA GLU A 4 7.06 -10.46 24.96
C GLU A 4 7.17 -10.62 23.44
N LEU A 5 6.03 -10.50 22.76
CA LEU A 5 5.93 -10.50 21.31
C LEU A 5 6.62 -9.23 20.80
N LYS A 6 7.90 -9.34 20.44
CA LYS A 6 8.63 -8.25 19.76
C LYS A 6 8.04 -8.06 18.37
N LEU A 7 7.11 -7.11 18.25
CA LEU A 7 6.60 -6.66 16.96
C LEU A 7 7.72 -5.93 16.21
N SER A 8 8.40 -6.64 15.32
CA SER A 8 9.33 -6.02 14.37
C SER A 8 8.56 -5.06 13.47
N LYS A 9 9.19 -3.94 13.10
CA LYS A 9 8.60 -3.04 12.09
C LYS A 9 8.21 -3.85 10.85
N PRO A 10 6.99 -3.68 10.33
CA PRO A 10 6.58 -4.32 9.09
C PRO A 10 7.65 -4.05 8.03
N ARG A 11 8.06 -5.10 7.33
CA ARG A 11 8.95 -4.95 6.18
C ARG A 11 8.20 -4.07 5.17
N ILE A 12 8.79 -2.94 4.81
CA ILE A 12 8.18 -2.03 3.84
C ILE A 12 8.41 -2.64 2.46
N ASP A 13 7.33 -2.94 1.74
CA ASP A 13 7.43 -3.43 0.38
C ASP A 13 8.11 -2.40 -0.52
N THR A 14 8.93 -2.88 -1.46
CA THR A 14 9.59 -2.02 -2.43
C THR A 14 8.73 -1.83 -3.68
N CYS A 15 8.83 -0.66 -4.30
CA CYS A 15 8.16 -0.40 -5.57
C CYS A 15 8.92 -1.10 -6.70
N LYS A 16 8.25 -2.04 -7.40
CA LYS A 16 8.79 -2.75 -8.56
C LYS A 16 9.41 -1.80 -9.60
N THR A 17 8.71 -0.72 -9.94
CA THR A 17 9.17 0.26 -10.93
C THR A 17 10.43 0.99 -10.47
N CYS A 18 10.50 1.37 -9.19
CA CYS A 18 11.71 1.96 -8.62
C CYS A 18 12.89 0.99 -8.66
N ASP A 19 12.66 -0.29 -8.37
CA ASP A 19 13.71 -1.31 -8.41
C ASP A 19 14.18 -1.59 -9.85
N GLN A 20 13.26 -1.59 -10.82
CA GLN A 20 13.61 -1.65 -12.25
C GLN A 20 14.53 -0.50 -12.66
N TYR A 21 14.17 0.75 -12.35
CA TYR A 21 15.02 1.90 -12.67
C TYR A 21 16.39 1.82 -11.97
N LYS A 22 16.46 1.33 -10.73
CA LYS A 22 17.76 1.14 -10.04
C LYS A 22 18.65 0.16 -10.79
N ILE A 23 18.09 -0.96 -11.25
CA ILE A 23 18.84 -1.99 -11.99
C ILE A 23 19.33 -1.41 -13.31
N GLU A 24 18.43 -0.77 -14.07
CA GLU A 24 18.76 -0.24 -15.39
C GLU A 24 19.77 0.91 -15.34
N LEU A 25 19.69 1.78 -14.34
CA LEU A 25 20.64 2.88 -14.16
C LEU A 25 22.01 2.42 -13.64
N ALA A 26 22.09 1.22 -13.05
CA ALA A 26 23.34 0.62 -12.62
C ALA A 26 24.14 0.01 -13.79
N ASP A 27 23.54 -0.14 -14.97
CA ASP A 27 24.21 -0.64 -16.17
C ASP A 27 25.26 0.38 -16.66
N PRO A 28 26.57 0.03 -16.66
CA PRO A 28 27.62 0.92 -17.13
C PRO A 28 27.60 1.11 -18.65
N THR A 29 26.96 0.23 -19.40
CA THR A 29 26.88 0.28 -20.87
C THR A 29 25.73 1.14 -21.39
N LEU A 30 24.84 1.61 -20.49
CA LEU A 30 23.70 2.43 -20.86
C LEU A 30 24.17 3.79 -21.44
N PRO A 31 23.75 4.16 -22.68
CA PRO A 31 24.10 5.46 -23.26
C PRO A 31 23.63 6.62 -22.40
N ASP A 32 24.42 7.71 -22.35
CA ASP A 32 24.14 8.85 -21.46
C ASP A 32 22.79 9.50 -21.73
N ASP A 33 22.36 9.61 -22.99
CA ASP A 33 21.04 10.17 -23.33
C ASP A 33 19.90 9.30 -22.78
N GLN A 34 20.02 7.98 -22.88
CA GLN A 34 19.03 7.05 -22.32
C GLN A 34 19.06 7.07 -20.79
N ARG A 35 20.25 7.18 -20.18
CA ARG A 35 20.39 7.33 -18.73
C ARG A 35 19.68 8.58 -18.22
N ARG A 36 19.83 9.72 -18.92
CA ARG A 36 19.14 10.98 -18.57
C ARG A 36 17.62 10.83 -18.64
N ILE A 37 17.09 10.19 -19.69
CA ILE A 37 15.65 9.94 -19.82
C ILE A 37 15.15 9.08 -18.65
N LYS A 38 15.82 7.97 -18.34
CA LYS A 38 15.42 7.08 -17.24
C LYS A 38 15.48 7.75 -15.87
N VAL A 39 16.46 8.63 -15.63
CA VAL A 39 16.51 9.44 -14.40
C VAL A 39 15.30 10.36 -14.31
N GLN A 40 14.91 11.01 -15.41
CA GLN A 40 13.71 11.86 -15.44
C GLN A 40 12.42 11.06 -15.22
N GLU A 41 12.28 9.89 -15.85
CA GLU A 41 11.12 9.00 -15.66
C GLU A 41 11.02 8.51 -14.21
N ARG A 42 12.15 8.14 -13.61
CA ARG A 42 12.21 7.79 -12.19
C ARG A 42 11.79 8.95 -11.31
N GLN A 43 12.31 10.15 -11.57
CA GLN A 43 11.95 11.35 -10.80
C GLN A 43 10.46 11.66 -10.95
N PHE A 44 9.91 11.58 -12.16
CA PHE A 44 8.49 11.78 -12.42
C PHE A 44 7.64 10.76 -11.65
N HIS A 45 8.01 9.48 -11.68
CA HIS A 45 7.33 8.43 -10.90
C HIS A 45 7.32 8.76 -9.40
N GLN A 46 8.46 9.15 -8.84
CA GLN A 46 8.57 9.51 -7.43
C GLN A 46 7.76 10.75 -7.07
N THR A 47 7.83 11.81 -7.88
CA THR A 47 7.02 13.02 -7.70
C THR A 47 5.53 12.73 -7.79
N LYS A 48 5.11 11.86 -8.72
CA LYS A 48 3.72 11.42 -8.84
C LYS A 48 3.24 10.66 -7.59
N ALA A 49 4.06 9.75 -7.08
CA ALA A 49 3.76 9.03 -5.83
C ALA A 49 3.65 9.98 -4.64
N GLN A 50 4.61 10.91 -4.52
CA GLN A 50 4.63 11.93 -3.46
C GLN A 50 3.38 12.82 -3.51
N ARG A 51 2.95 13.22 -4.71
CA ARG A 51 1.72 13.99 -4.91
C ARG A 51 0.47 13.28 -4.38
N GLY A 52 0.43 11.95 -4.43
CA GLY A 52 -0.66 11.16 -3.84
C GLY A 52 -0.75 11.32 -2.32
N TYR A 53 0.38 11.51 -1.63
CA TYR A 53 0.41 11.76 -0.19
C TYR A 53 0.17 13.21 0.19
N ASP A 54 0.56 14.15 -0.67
CA ASP A 54 0.48 15.57 -0.37
C ASP A 54 -0.88 16.17 -0.74
N LEU A 55 -1.53 15.66 -1.79
CA LEU A 55 -2.85 16.14 -2.22
C LEU A 55 -3.90 16.08 -1.09
N PRO A 56 -4.07 14.99 -0.33
CA PRO A 56 -5.02 14.98 0.79
C PRO A 56 -4.67 15.99 1.90
N LYS A 57 -3.39 16.28 2.12
CA LYS A 57 -2.95 17.29 3.11
C LYS A 57 -3.29 18.70 2.63
N GLU A 58 -3.07 18.99 1.35
CA GLU A 58 -3.45 20.25 0.72
C GLU A 58 -4.97 20.45 0.74
N MET A 59 -5.73 19.40 0.37
CA MET A 59 -7.18 19.41 0.41
C MET A 59 -7.70 19.61 1.84
N LYS A 60 -7.07 18.98 2.84
CA LYS A 60 -7.38 19.23 4.26
C LYS A 60 -7.18 20.70 4.63
N ALA A 61 -6.10 21.33 4.18
CA ALA A 61 -5.81 22.73 4.49
C ALA A 61 -6.83 23.70 3.86
N GLN A 62 -7.41 23.32 2.71
CA GLN A 62 -8.41 24.12 1.99
C GLN A 62 -9.86 23.79 2.38
N ALA A 63 -10.10 22.65 3.02
CA ALA A 63 -11.43 22.16 3.35
C ALA A 63 -12.06 23.01 4.47
N GLY A 64 -13.16 23.70 4.15
CA GLY A 64 -14.04 24.35 5.13
C GLY A 64 -14.72 23.33 6.05
N SER A 65 -15.44 23.77 7.08
CA SER A 65 -16.04 22.90 8.10
C SER A 65 -16.92 21.77 7.54
N ASP A 66 -17.63 22.02 6.44
CA ASP A 66 -18.60 21.11 5.82
C ASP A 66 -18.01 20.10 4.80
N THR A 67 -16.70 20.16 4.54
CA THR A 67 -16.06 19.30 3.53
C THR A 67 -15.30 18.14 4.18
N TRP A 68 -15.55 16.90 3.78
CA TRP A 68 -14.77 15.75 4.27
C TRP A 68 -13.60 15.45 3.34
N VAL A 69 -12.43 15.15 3.91
CA VAL A 69 -11.24 14.73 3.18
C VAL A 69 -10.84 13.35 3.68
N ILE A 70 -11.19 12.34 2.88
CA ILE A 70 -10.97 10.93 3.23
C ILE A 70 -10.13 10.23 2.17
N CYS A 71 -9.30 9.29 2.59
CA CYS A 71 -8.68 8.29 1.72
C CYS A 71 -9.27 6.93 2.05
N MET A 72 -9.54 6.13 1.03
CA MET A 72 -10.10 4.79 1.19
C MET A 72 -9.21 3.79 0.47
N ASP A 73 -8.95 2.66 1.12
CA ASP A 73 -8.20 1.54 0.55
C ASP A 73 -8.92 0.23 0.82
N LEU A 74 -8.93 -0.66 -0.17
CA LEU A 74 -9.34 -2.05 0.02
C LEU A 74 -8.09 -2.90 -0.01
N GLN A 75 -7.75 -3.52 1.12
CA GLN A 75 -6.59 -4.38 1.23
C GLN A 75 -6.77 -5.67 0.43
N GLN A 76 -5.65 -6.27 0.03
CA GLN A 76 -5.65 -7.60 -0.57
C GLN A 76 -6.34 -8.60 0.36
N ALA A 77 -7.13 -9.51 -0.21
CA ALA A 77 -7.81 -10.56 0.53
C ALA A 77 -6.81 -11.36 1.39
N LEU A 78 -7.04 -11.32 2.70
CA LEU A 78 -6.27 -12.04 3.70
C LEU A 78 -6.80 -13.47 3.80
N THR A 79 -5.94 -14.46 3.54
CA THR A 79 -6.30 -15.86 3.73
C THR A 79 -6.27 -16.20 5.22
N LEU A 80 -7.41 -16.61 5.78
CA LEU A 80 -7.49 -17.05 7.17
C LEU A 80 -7.93 -18.53 7.26
N PRO A 81 -7.31 -19.34 8.14
CA PRO A 81 -6.10 -19.05 8.93
C PRO A 81 -4.81 -19.08 8.08
N LYS A 82 -3.72 -18.52 8.60
CA LYS A 82 -2.38 -18.66 8.01
C LYS A 82 -1.93 -20.13 8.14
N LEU A 83 -2.16 -20.92 7.10
CA LEU A 83 -1.91 -22.36 7.10
C LEU A 83 -0.50 -22.66 6.59
N THR A 84 0.23 -23.50 7.33
CA THR A 84 1.56 -23.99 6.95
C THR A 84 1.50 -25.24 6.07
N SER A 85 0.34 -25.91 6.00
CA SER A 85 0.12 -27.10 5.17
C SER A 85 -0.71 -26.76 3.92
N GLY A 86 -0.19 -27.12 2.74
CA GLY A 86 -0.85 -26.89 1.46
C GLY A 86 -2.22 -27.56 1.34
N ILE A 87 -2.41 -28.74 1.95
CA ILE A 87 -3.70 -29.46 1.92
C ILE A 87 -4.78 -28.66 2.66
N ALA A 88 -4.42 -28.05 3.79
CA ALA A 88 -5.35 -27.23 4.55
C ALA A 88 -5.70 -25.94 3.79
N PHE A 89 -4.74 -25.35 3.06
CA PHE A 89 -4.95 -24.17 2.22
C PHE A 89 -6.02 -24.38 1.14
N TYR A 90 -6.07 -25.57 0.51
CA TYR A 90 -7.13 -25.88 -0.47
C TYR A 90 -8.47 -26.22 0.17
N LYS A 91 -8.48 -26.78 1.39
CA LYS A 91 -9.72 -27.20 2.07
C LYS A 91 -10.47 -26.06 2.77
N ARG A 92 -9.82 -24.94 3.08
CA ARG A 92 -10.43 -23.79 3.76
C ARG A 92 -9.86 -22.48 3.22
N LYS A 93 -10.27 -22.11 2.01
CA LYS A 93 -10.14 -20.70 1.58
C LYS A 93 -11.27 -19.95 2.27
N LEU A 94 -10.95 -19.17 3.30
CA LEU A 94 -11.83 -18.13 3.80
C LEU A 94 -11.11 -16.81 3.53
N TRP A 95 -11.63 -16.03 2.58
CA TRP A 95 -11.09 -14.70 2.32
C TRP A 95 -11.66 -13.71 3.31
N SER A 96 -10.76 -12.95 3.92
CA SER A 96 -11.10 -11.79 4.74
C SER A 96 -10.66 -10.53 4.02
N LEU A 97 -11.60 -9.63 3.81
CA LEU A 97 -11.38 -8.33 3.19
C LEU A 97 -11.27 -7.29 4.31
N ASN A 98 -10.38 -6.31 4.14
CA ASN A 98 -10.31 -5.15 5.01
C ASN A 98 -10.46 -3.88 4.17
N PHE A 99 -11.49 -3.09 4.46
CA PHE A 99 -11.70 -1.78 3.88
C PHE A 99 -11.30 -0.71 4.89
N GLY A 100 -10.24 0.02 4.57
CA GLY A 100 -9.73 1.14 5.35
C GLY A 100 -10.34 2.45 4.88
N ILE A 101 -10.74 3.29 5.83
CA ILE A 101 -11.09 4.69 5.60
C ILE A 101 -10.24 5.54 6.54
N HIS A 102 -9.45 6.46 6.00
CA HIS A 102 -8.68 7.42 6.77
C HIS A 102 -9.25 8.82 6.58
N ASP A 103 -9.74 9.43 7.65
CA ASP A 103 -10.19 10.82 7.69
C ASP A 103 -9.03 11.74 8.05
N TYR A 104 -8.64 12.60 7.11
CA TYR A 104 -7.54 13.54 7.28
C TYR A 104 -7.87 14.67 8.24
N LYS A 105 -9.14 15.06 8.41
CA LYS A 105 -9.53 16.14 9.32
C LYS A 105 -9.37 15.69 10.76
N THR A 106 -10.00 14.59 11.13
CA THR A 106 -9.93 14.04 12.49
C THR A 106 -8.66 13.23 12.74
N ASN A 107 -7.92 12.91 11.67
CA ASN A 107 -6.76 12.03 11.67
C ASN A 107 -7.08 10.65 12.25
N ARG A 108 -8.27 10.12 11.94
CA ARG A 108 -8.76 8.82 12.41
C ARG A 108 -8.84 7.82 11.26
N GLY A 109 -8.39 6.58 11.53
CA GLY A 109 -8.54 5.45 10.64
C GLY A 109 -9.66 4.52 11.10
N TYR A 110 -10.52 4.11 10.18
CA TYR A 110 -11.59 3.13 10.38
C TYR A 110 -11.26 1.90 9.53
N MET A 111 -11.34 0.72 10.13
CA MET A 111 -11.05 -0.55 9.46
C MET A 111 -12.30 -1.41 9.52
N TYR A 112 -12.80 -1.79 8.35
CA TYR A 112 -13.97 -2.65 8.20
C TYR A 112 -13.51 -4.00 7.69
N VAL A 113 -13.45 -4.99 8.58
CA VAL A 113 -13.03 -6.35 8.24
C VAL A 113 -14.25 -7.25 8.16
N TRP A 114 -14.39 -7.99 7.07
CA TRP A 114 -15.42 -9.03 6.92
C TRP A 114 -14.86 -10.22 6.15
N ASN A 115 -15.51 -11.37 6.30
CA ASN A 115 -15.19 -12.56 5.52
C ASN A 115 -16.17 -12.73 4.36
N GLU A 116 -15.79 -13.54 3.36
CA GLU A 116 -16.62 -13.82 2.17
C GLU A 116 -18.03 -14.32 2.52
N VAL A 117 -18.16 -15.10 3.60
CA VAL A 117 -19.44 -15.66 4.08
C VAL A 117 -20.41 -14.54 4.50
N THR A 118 -19.92 -13.47 5.15
CA THR A 118 -20.73 -12.30 5.50
C THR A 118 -21.13 -11.47 4.27
N ALA A 119 -20.29 -11.43 3.23
CA ALA A 119 -20.55 -10.68 2.01
C ALA A 119 -21.41 -11.42 0.98
N ASN A 120 -21.93 -12.60 1.33
CA ASN A 120 -22.77 -13.44 0.47
C ASN A 120 -22.09 -13.78 -0.87
N ARG A 121 -20.77 -14.00 -0.85
CA ARG A 121 -19.95 -14.39 -2.00
C ARG A 121 -19.16 -15.66 -1.72
#